data_AF-A0A6G2XDX1-F1
#
_entry.id   AF-A0A6G2XDX1-F1
#
_cell.length_a   1.000
_cell.length_b   1.000
_cell.length_c   1.000
_cell.angle_alpha   90.00
_cell.angle_beta   90.00
_cell.angle_gamma   90.00
#
_symmetry.space_group_name_H-M   'P 1'
#
loop_
_entity.id
_entity.type
_entity.pdbx_description
1 polymer ?
#
loop_
_entity_poly.entity_id
_entity_poly.type
_entity_poly.pdbx_seq_one_letter_code
_entity_poly.pdbx_strand_id
1 'polypeptide(L)'
;MNYDERSGELMVWMTYGSGPKQTTLRKTITSLKALTIAVAGHRYEAYLQNRLAYTLAQAAVTHLGADPARLEAAVRALSDPTSIVPLGSLLHGSSPDRAGPPATDG
;
A
#
# COMPACT_ATOMS: atom_id res chain seq x y z
N MET A 1 -9.86 -10.20 17.82
CA MET A 1 -11.30 -10.40 17.50
C MET A 1 -11.93 -11.04 18.72
N ASN A 2 -13.10 -10.58 19.13
CA ASN A 2 -13.83 -11.15 20.27
C ASN A 2 -15.29 -11.38 19.86
N TYR A 3 -15.87 -12.50 20.26
CA TYR A 3 -17.27 -12.84 20.02
C TYR A 3 -17.98 -12.97 21.37
N ASP A 4 -19.11 -12.28 21.51
CA ASP A 4 -19.95 -12.40 22.70
C ASP A 4 -21.11 -13.35 22.41
N GLU A 5 -21.07 -14.54 23.00
CA GLU A 5 -22.08 -15.58 22.82
C GLU A 5 -23.46 -15.20 23.39
N ARG A 6 -23.52 -14.27 24.36
CA ARG A 6 -24.79 -13.84 24.96
C ARG A 6 -25.53 -12.83 24.10
N SER A 7 -24.80 -11.92 23.45
CA SER A 7 -25.36 -10.87 22.60
C SER A 7 -25.34 -11.22 21.11
N GLY A 8 -24.58 -12.26 20.71
CA GLY A 8 -24.38 -12.62 19.31
C GLY A 8 -23.52 -11.58 18.56
N GLU A 9 -22.82 -10.72 19.28
CA GLU A 9 -22.03 -9.63 18.72
C GLU A 9 -20.60 -10.04 18.41
N LEU A 10 -20.12 -9.65 17.23
CA LEU A 10 -18.73 -9.76 16.86
C LEU A 10 -18.03 -8.41 16.98
N MET A 11 -16.96 -8.36 17.78
CA MET A 11 -16.11 -7.19 17.91
C MET A 11 -14.75 -7.41 17.23
N VAL A 12 -14.42 -6.53 16.31
CA VAL A 12 -13.13 -6.50 15.62
C VAL A 12 -12.41 -5.20 15.93
N TRP A 13 -11.15 -5.32 16.33
CA TRP A 13 -10.21 -4.21 16.40
C TRP A 13 -9.41 -4.21 15.11
N MET A 14 -9.33 -3.07 14.43
CA MET A 14 -8.51 -2.88 13.24
C MET A 14 -7.63 -1.67 13.43
N THR A 15 -6.33 -1.86 13.21
CA THR A 15 -5.36 -0.77 13.18
C THR A 15 -5.15 -0.35 11.73
N TYR A 16 -5.37 0.93 11.46
CA TYR A 16 -5.20 1.58 10.16
C TYR A 16 -3.98 2.49 10.21
N GLY A 17 -3.32 2.67 9.06
CA GLY A 17 -2.13 3.53 8.93
C GLY A 17 -0.82 2.82 9.23
N SER A 18 0.28 3.56 9.10
CA SER A 18 1.65 3.08 9.19
C SER A 18 2.49 3.90 10.18
N GLY A 19 3.39 3.22 10.90
CA GLY A 19 4.32 3.85 11.84
C GLY A 19 3.61 4.67 12.94
N PRO A 20 4.11 5.88 13.29
CA PRO A 20 3.54 6.67 14.38
C PRO A 20 2.14 7.24 14.08
N LYS A 21 1.62 7.07 12.85
CA LYS A 21 0.28 7.53 12.44
C LYS A 21 -0.76 6.42 12.45
N GLN A 22 -0.53 5.35 13.21
CA GLN A 22 -1.51 4.29 13.38
C GLN A 22 -2.73 4.75 14.19
N THR A 23 -3.93 4.45 13.71
CA THR A 23 -5.19 4.63 14.41
C THR A 23 -5.86 3.28 14.58
N THR A 24 -6.28 2.94 15.80
CA THR A 24 -7.03 1.72 16.06
C THR A 24 -8.52 2.04 16.15
N LEU A 25 -9.32 1.41 15.29
CA LEU A 25 -10.77 1.50 15.32
C LEU A 25 -11.39 0.20 15.83
N ARG A 26 -12.41 0.35 16.67
CA ARG A 26 -13.29 -0.73 17.10
C ARG A 26 -14.53 -0.76 16.22
N LYS A 27 -14.86 -1.93 15.68
CA LYS A 27 -16.12 -2.17 14.97
C LYS A 27 -16.89 -3.31 15.63
N THR A 28 -18.08 -3.02 16.10
CA THR A 28 -19.03 -4.01 16.62
C THR A 28 -20.03 -4.35 15.50
N ILE A 29 -20.23 -5.64 15.27
CA ILE A 29 -21.15 -6.18 14.26
C ILE A 29 -22.15 -7.05 14.99
N THR A 30 -23.42 -6.66 14.95
CA THR A 30 -24.47 -7.20 15.82
C THR A 30 -25.25 -8.38 15.22
N SER A 31 -24.91 -8.81 14.01
CA SER A 31 -25.57 -9.97 13.38
C SER A 31 -24.77 -10.52 12.19
N LEU A 32 -25.05 -11.78 11.81
CA LEU A 32 -24.50 -12.40 10.60
C LEU A 32 -24.87 -11.60 9.33
N LYS A 33 -26.10 -11.05 9.26
CA LYS A 33 -26.53 -10.21 8.14
C LYS A 33 -25.67 -8.93 8.04
N ALA A 34 -25.45 -8.25 9.17
CA ALA A 34 -24.60 -7.07 9.22
C ALA A 34 -23.13 -7.40 8.87
N LEU A 35 -22.63 -8.57 9.31
CA LEU A 35 -21.31 -9.06 8.95
C LEU A 35 -21.17 -9.25 7.44
N THR A 36 -22.13 -9.94 6.81
CA THR A 36 -22.12 -10.18 5.37
C THR A 36 -22.12 -8.88 4.57
N ILE A 37 -22.94 -7.90 4.95
CA ILE A 37 -22.96 -6.57 4.31
C ILE A 37 -21.61 -5.87 4.48
N ALA A 38 -21.04 -5.89 5.69
CA ALA A 38 -19.75 -5.27 5.95
C ALA A 38 -18.61 -5.91 5.15
N VAL A 39 -18.56 -7.25 5.07
CA VAL A 39 -17.56 -7.98 4.27
C VAL A 39 -17.73 -7.69 2.78
N ALA A 40 -18.96 -7.69 2.27
CA ALA A 40 -19.23 -7.37 0.87
C ALA A 40 -18.79 -5.94 0.51
N GLY A 41 -19.11 -4.96 1.37
CA GLY A 41 -18.69 -3.57 1.18
C GLY A 41 -17.16 -3.41 1.14
N HIS A 42 -16.46 -4.04 2.10
CA HIS A 42 -14.99 -3.99 2.14
C HIS A 42 -14.34 -4.68 0.93
N ARG A 43 -14.90 -5.81 0.47
CA ARG A 43 -14.41 -6.48 -0.75
C ARG A 43 -14.59 -5.61 -1.99
N TYR A 44 -15.73 -4.95 -2.10
CA TYR A 44 -16.00 -4.06 -3.23
C TYR A 44 -15.08 -2.84 -3.21
N GLU A 45 -14.85 -2.22 -2.06
CA GLU A 45 -13.89 -1.12 -1.91
C GLU A 45 -12.47 -1.57 -2.30
N ALA A 46 -12.01 -2.71 -1.77
CA ALA A 46 -10.71 -3.26 -2.13
C ALA A 46 -10.60 -3.54 -3.64
N TYR A 47 -11.66 -4.02 -4.28
CA TYR A 47 -11.71 -4.20 -5.74
C TYR A 47 -11.53 -2.86 -6.47
N LEU A 48 -12.25 -1.81 -6.07
CA LEU A 48 -12.14 -0.49 -6.69
C LEU A 48 -10.73 0.10 -6.52
N GLN A 49 -10.17 0.02 -5.32
CA GLN A 49 -8.82 0.53 -5.04
C GLN A 49 -7.76 -0.22 -5.86
N ASN A 50 -7.85 -1.55 -5.96
CA ASN A 50 -6.96 -2.34 -6.80
C ASN A 50 -7.09 -1.98 -8.28
N ARG A 51 -8.32 -1.77 -8.77
CA ARG A 51 -8.57 -1.35 -10.15
C ARG A 51 -7.99 0.03 -10.46
N LEU A 52 -8.10 0.97 -9.52
CA LEU A 52 -7.49 2.29 -9.64
C LEU A 52 -5.97 2.20 -9.67
N ALA A 53 -5.36 1.46 -8.72
CA ALA A 53 -3.92 1.26 -8.67
C ALA A 53 -3.37 0.65 -9.97
N TYR A 54 -4.05 -0.37 -10.51
CA TYR A 54 -3.71 -0.96 -11.80
C TYR A 54 -3.75 0.05 -12.95
N THR A 55 -4.82 0.86 -13.02
CA THR A 55 -4.99 1.88 -14.06
C THR A 55 -3.87 2.93 -13.98
N LEU A 56 -3.50 3.37 -12.78
CA LEU A 56 -2.41 4.30 -12.56
C LEU A 56 -1.06 3.70 -12.98
N ALA A 57 -0.81 2.43 -12.66
CA ALA A 57 0.41 1.75 -13.07
C ALA A 57 0.51 1.63 -14.61
N GLN A 58 -0.60 1.27 -15.28
CA GLN A 58 -0.64 1.23 -16.74
C GLN A 58 -0.38 2.61 -17.37
N ALA A 59 -0.97 3.68 -16.81
CA ALA A 59 -0.73 5.03 -17.28
C ALA A 59 0.74 5.44 -17.13
N ALA A 60 1.38 5.07 -16.02
CA ALA A 60 2.81 5.34 -15.81
C ALA A 60 3.70 4.63 -16.83
N VAL A 61 3.41 3.36 -17.15
CA VAL A 61 4.16 2.62 -18.19
C VAL A 61 3.93 3.24 -19.57
N THR A 62 2.66 3.48 -19.93
CA THR A 62 2.27 3.89 -21.28
C THR A 62 2.66 5.33 -21.60
N HIS A 63 2.50 6.25 -20.65
CA HIS A 63 2.65 7.69 -20.89
C HIS A 63 3.88 8.30 -20.24
N LEU A 64 4.44 7.68 -19.21
CA LEU A 64 5.62 8.18 -18.49
C LEU A 64 6.88 7.33 -18.74
N GLY A 65 6.78 6.27 -19.54
CA GLY A 65 7.91 5.40 -19.89
C GLY A 65 8.46 4.62 -18.70
N ALA A 66 7.65 4.39 -17.66
CA ALA A 66 8.09 3.64 -16.49
C ALA A 66 8.36 2.17 -16.85
N ASP A 67 9.44 1.61 -16.30
CA ASP A 67 9.68 0.16 -16.36
C ASP A 67 8.69 -0.58 -15.43
N PRO A 68 7.89 -1.54 -15.92
CA PRO A 68 6.86 -2.19 -15.13
C PRO A 68 7.40 -2.94 -13.90
N ALA A 69 8.55 -3.62 -14.03
CA ALA A 69 9.12 -4.41 -12.94
C ALA A 69 9.66 -3.51 -11.82
N ARG A 70 10.30 -2.39 -12.18
CA ARG A 70 10.80 -1.39 -11.23
C ARG A 70 9.66 -0.64 -10.56
N LEU A 71 8.60 -0.31 -11.29
CA LEU A 71 7.41 0.31 -10.72
C LEU A 71 6.76 -0.61 -9.68
N GLU A 72 6.61 -1.90 -9.99
CA GLU A 72 6.06 -2.87 -9.03
C GLU A 72 6.97 -3.04 -7.80
N ALA A 73 8.30 -3.11 -8.00
CA ALA A 73 9.26 -3.15 -6.90
C ALA A 73 9.18 -1.90 -6.01
N ALA A 74 9.02 -0.71 -6.61
CA ALA A 74 8.86 0.54 -5.90
C ALA A 74 7.57 0.56 -5.06
N VAL A 75 6.45 0.14 -5.64
CA VAL A 75 5.16 0.06 -4.94
C VAL A 75 5.25 -0.93 -3.77
N ARG A 76 5.87 -2.10 -3.95
CA ARG A 76 6.05 -3.07 -2.87
C ARG A 76 6.93 -2.53 -1.76
N ALA A 77 8.05 -1.88 -2.11
CA ALA A 77 8.93 -1.27 -1.13
C ALA A 77 8.25 -0.14 -0.36
N LEU A 78 7.44 0.71 -1.00
CA LEU A 78 6.70 1.77 -0.32
C LEU A 78 5.50 1.25 0.50
N SER A 79 5.00 0.06 0.19
CA SER A 79 3.93 -0.59 0.95
C SER A 79 4.42 -1.10 2.31
N ASP A 80 5.74 -1.32 2.45
CA ASP A 80 6.35 -1.60 3.74
C ASP A 80 6.54 -0.28 4.53
N PRO A 81 5.85 -0.11 5.67
CA PRO A 81 5.92 1.11 6.45
C PRO A 81 7.29 1.37 7.10
N THR A 82 8.18 0.37 7.09
CA THR A 82 9.55 0.45 7.61
C THR A 82 10.59 0.65 6.51
N SER A 83 10.17 0.70 5.25
CA SER A 83 11.07 0.86 4.12
C SER A 83 11.76 2.22 4.12
N ILE A 84 13.09 2.19 4.09
CA ILE A 84 13.96 3.36 3.98
C ILE A 84 14.56 3.50 2.58
N VAL A 85 14.14 2.67 1.63
CA VAL A 85 14.74 2.64 0.29
C VAL A 85 14.35 3.92 -0.47
N PRO A 86 15.33 4.68 -1.00
CA PRO A 86 15.03 5.90 -1.75
C PRO A 86 14.19 5.60 -2.99
N LEU A 87 13.10 6.34 -3.18
CA LEU A 87 12.18 6.19 -4.31
C LEU A 87 12.89 6.35 -5.67
N GLY A 88 13.86 7.26 -5.76
CA GLY A 88 14.68 7.45 -6.96
C GLY A 88 15.43 6.17 -7.35
N SER A 89 16.00 5.47 -6.38
CA SER A 89 16.72 4.20 -6.58
C SER A 89 15.80 3.06 -7.00
N LEU A 90 14.56 3.05 -6.54
CA LEU A 90 13.56 2.03 -6.91
C LEU A 90 13.05 2.22 -8.34
N LEU A 91 12.85 3.47 -8.77
CA LEU A 91 12.29 3.78 -10.09
C LEU A 91 13.36 3.84 -11.20
N HIS A 92 14.55 4.35 -10.91
CA HIS A 92 15.61 4.59 -11.90
C HIS A 92 16.81 3.67 -11.73
N GLY A 93 16.86 2.88 -10.64
CA GLY A 93 18.01 2.06 -10.29
C GLY A 93 19.09 2.86 -9.58
N SER A 94 20.10 2.20 -9.04
CA SER A 94 21.31 2.86 -8.55
C SER A 94 22.02 3.49 -9.75
N SER A 95 21.76 4.76 -10.07
CA SER A 95 22.58 5.47 -11.05
C SER A 95 24.01 5.54 -10.52
N PRO A 96 25.01 4.88 -11.13
CA PRO A 96 26.41 5.14 -10.84
C PRO A 96 26.87 6.17 -11.86
N ASP A 97 26.34 7.40 -11.83
CA ASP A 97 26.87 8.45 -12.71
C ASP A 97 26.59 9.86 -12.19
N ARG A 98 27.29 10.14 -11.09
CA ARG A 98 27.97 11.43 -10.94
C ARG A 98 29.28 11.20 -10.20
N ALA A 99 30.12 10.33 -10.76
CA ALA A 99 31.54 10.44 -10.49
C ALA A 99 31.95 11.87 -10.88
N GLY A 100 32.56 12.58 -9.94
CA GLY A 100 32.98 13.97 -10.14
C GLY A 100 33.86 14.11 -11.38
N PRO A 101 33.98 15.33 -11.94
CA PRO A 101 34.85 15.56 -13.09
C PRO A 101 36.26 15.03 -12.80
N PRO A 102 36.97 14.46 -13.80
CA PRO A 102 38.34 14.02 -13.60
C PRO A 102 39.16 15.23 -13.12
N ALA A 103 39.86 15.05 -12.01
CA ALA A 103 40.89 15.99 -11.59
C ALA A 103 41.92 16.07 -12.72
N THR A 104 41.94 17.18 -13.45
CA THR A 104 43.05 17.55 -14.31
C THR A 104 44.16 18.03 -13.39
N ASP A 105 45.11 17.16 -13.09
CA ASP A 105 46.45 17.58 -12.69
C ASP A 105 47.18 18.08 -13.95
N GLY A 106 47.57 19.36 -13.92
CA GLY A 106 48.35 20.05 -14.95
C GLY A 106 48.83 21.40 -14.45
#